data_AF-A0A0L8ACF8-F1
#
_entry.id   AF-A0A0L8ACF8-F1
#
_cell.length_a   1.000
_cell.length_b   1.000
_cell.length_c   1.000
_cell.angle_alpha   90.00
_cell.angle_beta   90.00
_cell.angle_gamma   90.00
#
_symmetry.space_group_name_H-M   'P 1'
#
loop_
_entity.id
_entity.type
_entity.pdbx_description
1 polymer ?
#
loop_
_entity_poly.entity_id
_entity_poly.type
_entity_poly.pdbx_seq_one_letter_code
_entity_poly.pdbx_strand_id
1 'polypeptide(L)'
;MLNACWSPLLCLLLAAGAHAQTNVYKCVDGPHPVYQQTPCQGHAEWRWEVPAEPASTGATMAKAASPASSRPRVVRQARARAALISISADPAACERARQQRAKVLANGKRMDFVQRRQLDDAVHEACR
;
A
#
# COMPACT_ATOMS: atom_id res chain seq x y z
N MET A 1 -34.86 -49.99 -9.85
CA MET A 1 -34.20 -49.24 -10.94
C MET A 1 -34.83 -47.87 -11.05
N LEU A 2 -34.34 -46.87 -10.31
CA LEU A 2 -34.67 -45.44 -10.43
C LEU A 2 -33.88 -44.80 -9.29
N ASN A 3 -32.68 -44.30 -9.54
CA ASN A 3 -31.96 -43.33 -8.69
C ASN A 3 -30.54 -43.02 -9.22
N ALA A 4 -30.32 -43.11 -10.54
CA ALA A 4 -29.02 -42.80 -11.15
C ALA A 4 -29.08 -41.66 -12.18
N CYS A 5 -30.19 -40.94 -12.27
CA CYS A 5 -30.39 -39.90 -13.29
C CYS A 5 -30.34 -38.46 -12.74
N TRP A 6 -30.25 -38.27 -11.42
CA TRP A 6 -30.27 -36.94 -10.78
C TRP A 6 -28.88 -36.35 -10.45
N SER A 7 -27.80 -37.13 -10.56
CA SER A 7 -26.45 -36.61 -10.35
C SER A 7 -25.88 -35.75 -11.49
N PRO A 8 -26.09 -36.04 -12.80
CA PRO A 8 -25.45 -35.23 -13.82
C PRO A 8 -26.07 -33.83 -13.93
N LEU A 9 -27.39 -33.71 -13.71
CA LEU A 9 -28.10 -32.44 -13.76
C LEU A 9 -27.71 -31.51 -12.59
N LEU A 10 -27.52 -32.08 -11.39
CA LEU A 10 -27.05 -31.34 -10.23
C LEU A 10 -25.60 -30.86 -10.43
N CYS A 11 -24.71 -31.71 -10.96
CA CYS A 11 -23.33 -31.31 -11.27
C CYS A 11 -23.24 -30.21 -12.34
N LEU A 12 -24.11 -30.22 -13.35
CA LEU A 12 -24.19 -29.17 -14.38
C LEU A 12 -24.67 -27.83 -13.83
N LEU A 13 -25.58 -27.83 -12.85
CA LEU A 13 -26.05 -26.59 -12.20
C LEU A 13 -24.99 -25.95 -11.29
N LEU A 14 -24.12 -26.73 -10.65
CA LEU A 14 -23.01 -26.20 -9.85
C LEU A 14 -21.84 -25.66 -10.70
N ALA A 15 -21.65 -26.14 -11.92
CA ALA A 15 -20.57 -25.68 -12.81
C ALA A 15 -20.78 -24.24 -13.33
N ALA A 16 -22.03 -23.74 -13.36
CA ALA A 16 -22.35 -22.40 -13.82
C ALA A 16 -22.00 -21.28 -12.80
N GLY A 17 -21.69 -21.62 -11.55
CA GLY A 17 -21.43 -20.65 -10.47
C GLY A 17 -19.96 -20.26 -10.29
N ALA A 18 -19.04 -20.79 -11.10
CA ALA A 18 -17.59 -20.66 -10.85
C ALA A 18 -16.84 -19.87 -11.94
N HIS A 19 -17.52 -19.00 -12.69
CA HIS A 19 -16.81 -17.87 -13.25
C HIS A 19 -16.46 -16.96 -12.09
N ALA A 20 -15.23 -17.09 -11.57
CA ALA A 20 -14.61 -16.12 -10.69
C ALA A 20 -14.77 -14.75 -11.36
N GLN A 21 -15.81 -14.01 -10.95
CA GLN A 21 -16.08 -12.70 -11.50
C GLN A 21 -14.98 -11.79 -11.01
N THR A 22 -13.99 -11.58 -11.87
CA THR A 22 -12.80 -10.77 -11.63
C THR A 22 -13.13 -9.28 -11.58
N ASN A 23 -14.38 -8.89 -11.79
CA ASN A 23 -14.76 -7.48 -11.78
C ASN A 23 -15.09 -7.04 -10.37
N VAL A 24 -14.58 -5.87 -9.96
CA VAL A 24 -15.04 -5.17 -8.77
C VAL A 24 -15.68 -3.86 -9.19
N TYR A 25 -16.86 -3.62 -8.62
CA TYR A 25 -17.70 -2.46 -8.88
C TYR A 25 -17.67 -1.54 -7.65
N LYS A 26 -17.56 -0.24 -7.89
CA LYS A 26 -17.81 0.80 -6.88
C LYS A 26 -19.24 1.32 -7.05
N CYS A 27 -20.13 0.88 -6.18
CA CYS A 27 -21.52 1.31 -6.15
C CYS A 27 -21.66 2.53 -5.23
N VAL A 28 -22.26 3.61 -5.72
CA VAL A 28 -22.39 4.88 -4.99
C VAL A 28 -23.83 5.32 -4.75
N ASP A 29 -24.80 4.49 -5.15
CA ASP A 29 -26.23 4.83 -5.06
C ASP A 29 -26.80 4.74 -3.62
N GLY A 30 -26.01 4.22 -2.67
CA GLY A 30 -26.36 4.14 -1.25
C GLY A 30 -25.82 5.30 -0.41
N PRO A 31 -26.05 5.28 0.92
CA PRO A 31 -25.51 6.31 1.82
C PRO A 31 -23.97 6.35 1.85
N HIS A 32 -23.31 5.23 1.52
CA HIS A 32 -21.86 5.10 1.48
C HIS A 32 -21.43 4.30 0.23
N PRO A 33 -20.23 4.56 -0.32
CA PRO A 33 -19.70 3.77 -1.42
C PRO A 33 -19.40 2.34 -0.98
N VAL A 34 -19.90 1.36 -1.72
CA VAL A 34 -19.70 -0.08 -1.47
C VAL A 34 -18.93 -0.69 -2.64
N TYR A 35 -17.94 -1.50 -2.32
CA TYR A 35 -17.15 -2.25 -3.30
C TYR A 35 -17.58 -3.71 -3.28
N GLN A 36 -17.96 -4.25 -4.44
CA GLN A 36 -18.52 -5.59 -4.56
C GLN A 36 -18.14 -6.24 -5.88
N GLN A 37 -18.13 -7.58 -5.92
CA GLN A 37 -17.84 -8.34 -7.14
C GLN A 37 -19.06 -8.52 -8.05
N THR A 38 -20.26 -8.34 -7.48
CA THR A 38 -21.53 -8.36 -8.22
C THR A 38 -21.80 -6.98 -8.82
N PRO A 39 -22.31 -6.89 -10.07
CA PRO A 39 -22.74 -5.61 -10.63
C PRO A 39 -23.68 -4.85 -9.70
N CYS A 40 -23.56 -3.52 -9.65
CA CYS A 40 -24.50 -2.69 -8.91
C CYS A 40 -25.91 -2.87 -9.48
N GLN A 41 -26.95 -2.85 -8.63
CA GLN A 41 -28.34 -2.84 -9.13
C GLN A 41 -28.69 -1.53 -9.85
N GLY A 42 -27.91 -0.47 -9.62
CA GLY A 42 -27.95 0.80 -10.33
C GLY A 42 -26.63 1.14 -11.01
N HIS A 43 -26.17 2.38 -10.87
CA HIS A 43 -24.99 2.88 -11.55
C HIS A 43 -23.71 2.52 -10.77
N ALA A 44 -22.80 1.81 -11.45
CA ALA A 44 -21.43 1.67 -11.00
C ALA A 44 -20.62 2.88 -11.46
N GLU A 45 -20.08 3.64 -10.52
CA GLU A 45 -19.18 4.76 -10.83
C GLU A 45 -17.90 4.25 -11.50
N TRP A 46 -17.42 3.08 -11.06
CA TRP A 46 -16.21 2.45 -11.58
C TRP A 46 -16.35 0.93 -11.61
N ARG A 47 -15.79 0.33 -12.66
CA ARG A 47 -15.59 -1.11 -12.81
C ARG A 47 -14.13 -1.37 -13.16
N TRP A 48 -13.46 -2.22 -12.39
CA TRP A 48 -12.13 -2.71 -12.74
C TRP A 48 -12.12 -4.23 -12.80
N GLU A 49 -11.37 -4.76 -13.76
CA GLU A 49 -11.03 -6.18 -13.84
C GLU A 49 -9.79 -6.44 -12.99
N VAL A 50 -9.87 -7.42 -12.10
CA VAL A 50 -8.78 -7.91 -11.28
C VAL A 50 -8.11 -9.04 -12.05
N PRO A 51 -6.85 -8.87 -12.50
CA PRO A 51 -6.12 -9.94 -13.15
C PRO A 51 -6.09 -11.18 -12.25
N ALA A 52 -6.21 -12.37 -12.84
CA ALA A 52 -6.03 -13.59 -12.08
C ALA A 52 -4.62 -13.59 -11.46
N GLU A 53 -4.54 -13.73 -10.14
CA GLU A 53 -3.27 -13.87 -9.43
C GLU A 53 -2.51 -15.07 -10.03
N PRO A 54 -1.30 -14.88 -10.57
CA PRO A 54 -0.51 -15.99 -11.08
C PRO A 54 -0.24 -16.96 -9.93
N ALA A 55 -0.36 -18.26 -10.18
CA ALA A 55 0.01 -19.28 -9.22
C ALA A 55 1.45 -19.01 -8.75
N SER A 56 1.59 -18.64 -7.48
CA SER A 56 2.86 -18.19 -6.88
C SER A 56 3.92 -19.28 -7.00
N THR A 57 4.70 -19.22 -8.08
CA THR A 57 5.92 -20.00 -8.25
C THR A 57 7.07 -19.08 -7.89
N GLY A 58 7.57 -19.17 -6.66
CA GLY A 58 8.88 -18.68 -6.23
C GLY A 58 9.23 -17.21 -6.53
N ALA A 59 9.38 -16.42 -5.46
CA ALA A 59 10.02 -15.11 -5.40
C ALA A 59 10.93 -14.78 -6.61
N THR A 60 10.40 -14.02 -7.56
CA THR A 60 11.18 -13.49 -8.68
C THR A 60 11.51 -12.03 -8.39
N MET A 61 12.82 -11.80 -8.27
CA MET A 61 13.55 -10.56 -8.07
C MET A 61 12.86 -9.30 -8.61
N ALA A 62 12.75 -8.28 -7.75
CA ALA A 62 12.23 -6.96 -8.11
C ALA A 62 12.95 -6.40 -9.35
N LYS A 63 12.18 -6.07 -10.38
CA LYS A 63 12.66 -5.41 -11.60
C LYS A 63 13.19 -4.02 -11.23
N ALA A 64 14.44 -3.76 -11.59
CA ALA A 64 15.08 -2.46 -11.35
C ALA A 64 14.25 -1.34 -11.98
N ALA A 65 13.92 -0.32 -11.16
CA ALA A 65 13.20 0.86 -11.60
C ALA A 65 14.01 1.61 -12.67
N SER A 66 13.37 1.94 -13.79
CA SER A 66 13.98 2.80 -14.82
C SER A 66 14.34 4.17 -14.23
N PRO A 67 15.45 4.79 -14.64
CA PRO A 67 15.83 6.12 -14.16
C PRO A 67 14.77 7.13 -14.57
N ALA A 68 14.16 7.78 -13.58
CA ALA A 68 13.20 8.85 -13.80
C ALA A 68 13.88 10.02 -14.54
N SER A 69 13.20 10.56 -15.56
CA SER A 69 13.62 11.75 -16.30
C SER A 69 13.82 12.94 -15.36
N SER A 70 15.01 13.56 -15.44
CA SER A 70 15.49 14.66 -14.59
C SER A 70 14.85 16.03 -14.89
N ARG A 71 13.60 16.08 -15.37
CA ARG A 71 12.97 17.35 -15.72
C ARG A 71 12.60 18.11 -14.44
N PRO A 72 13.10 19.35 -14.23
CA PRO A 72 12.78 20.11 -13.03
C PRO A 72 11.29 20.44 -13.02
N ARG A 73 10.57 19.82 -12.09
CA ARG A 73 9.16 20.11 -11.84
C ARG A 73 9.08 21.47 -11.15
N VAL A 74 8.43 22.44 -11.80
CA VAL A 74 8.06 23.71 -11.16
C VAL A 74 6.98 23.41 -10.13
N VAL A 75 7.38 23.28 -8.86
CA VAL A 75 6.46 23.09 -7.74
C VAL A 75 5.90 24.46 -7.38
N ARG A 76 4.66 24.72 -7.77
CA ARG A 76 3.92 25.90 -7.31
C ARG A 76 3.66 25.70 -5.82
N GLN A 77 4.31 26.50 -4.97
CA GLN A 77 4.15 26.46 -3.51
C GLN A 77 2.76 26.97 -3.11
N ALA A 78 1.73 26.16 -3.33
CA ALA A 78 0.46 26.38 -2.65
C ALA A 78 0.69 26.09 -1.16
N ARG A 79 0.47 27.09 -0.30
CA ARG A 79 0.49 26.92 1.16
C ARG A 79 -0.73 26.10 1.58
N ALA A 80 -0.65 24.79 1.39
CA ALA A 80 -1.59 23.87 2.00
C ALA A 80 -1.44 24.00 3.53
N ARG A 81 -2.47 24.52 4.19
CA ARG A 81 -2.56 24.52 5.65
C ARG A 81 -3.07 23.14 6.05
N ALA A 82 -2.15 22.18 6.17
CA ALA A 82 -2.44 20.91 6.81
C ALA A 82 -2.39 21.09 8.33
N ALA A 83 -3.33 20.50 9.05
CA ALA A 83 -3.18 20.31 10.49
C ALA A 83 -2.06 19.29 10.70
N LEU A 84 -0.90 19.76 11.14
CA LEU A 84 0.24 18.90 11.46
C LEU A 84 -0.07 18.19 12.78
N ILE A 85 -0.41 16.91 12.72
CA ILE A 85 -0.42 16.05 13.91
C ILE A 85 1.06 15.89 14.32
N SER A 86 1.44 16.45 15.48
CA SER A 86 2.80 16.35 15.98
C SER A 86 3.12 14.91 16.34
N ILE A 87 4.04 14.29 15.60
CA ILE A 87 4.47 12.89 15.81
C ILE A 87 5.40 12.77 17.03
N SER A 88 5.99 13.87 17.50
CA SER A 88 6.90 13.92 18.65
C SER A 88 6.40 14.90 19.70
N ALA A 89 6.72 14.63 20.97
CA ALA A 89 6.37 15.51 22.09
C ALA A 89 7.09 16.88 22.01
N ASP A 90 8.35 16.88 21.57
CA ASP A 90 9.12 18.10 21.26
C ASP A 90 9.74 18.02 19.85
N PRO A 91 9.10 18.63 18.83
CA PRO A 91 9.61 18.63 17.47
C PRO A 91 10.99 19.30 17.34
N ALA A 92 11.25 20.33 18.14
CA ALA A 92 12.50 21.07 18.07
C ALA A 92 13.66 20.29 18.70
N ALA A 93 13.43 19.54 19.78
CA ALA A 93 14.43 18.61 20.32
C ALA A 93 14.74 17.46 19.34
N CYS A 94 13.70 16.85 18.76
CA CYS A 94 13.86 15.79 17.78
C CYS A 94 14.68 16.25 16.56
N GLU A 95 14.38 17.42 15.99
CA GLU A 95 15.13 17.97 14.87
C GLU A 95 16.59 18.30 15.23
N ARG A 96 16.83 18.88 16.42
CA ARG A 96 18.20 19.12 16.90
C ARG A 96 19.01 17.83 17.03
N ALA A 97 18.41 16.76 17.56
CA ALA A 97 19.06 15.46 17.67
C ALA A 97 19.40 14.86 16.28
N ARG A 98 18.48 14.95 15.31
CA ARG A 98 18.73 14.53 13.92
C ARG A 98 19.88 15.30 13.27
N GLN A 99 19.92 16.62 13.46
CA GLN A 99 21.00 17.46 12.94
C GLN A 99 22.34 17.11 13.58
N GLN A 100 22.37 16.87 14.88
CA GLN A 100 23.59 16.47 15.59
C GLN A 100 24.11 15.12 15.07
N ARG A 101 23.22 14.14 14.89
CA ARG A 101 23.55 12.87 14.24
C ARG A 101 24.16 13.09 12.86
N ALA A 102 23.53 13.90 12.01
CA ALA A 102 24.04 14.19 10.68
C ALA A 102 25.45 14.81 10.71
N LYS A 103 25.70 15.75 11.63
CA LYS A 103 27.03 16.35 11.83
C LYS A 103 28.08 15.32 12.25
N VAL A 104 27.76 14.45 13.21
CA VAL A 104 28.67 13.39 13.67
C VAL A 104 29.03 12.44 12.53
N LEU A 105 28.03 12.06 11.72
CA LEU A 105 28.24 11.17 10.57
C LEU A 105 29.00 11.84 9.42
N ALA A 106 28.82 13.14 9.23
CA ALA A 106 29.54 13.91 8.22
C ALA A 106 31.04 14.04 8.53
N ASN A 107 31.43 14.00 9.80
CA ASN A 107 32.84 14.09 10.22
C ASN A 107 33.68 12.84 9.89
N GLY A 108 33.11 11.84 9.20
CA GLY A 108 33.86 10.84 8.43
C GLY A 108 34.68 9.82 9.22
N LYS A 109 34.66 9.87 10.57
CA LYS A 109 35.32 8.85 11.39
C LYS A 109 34.54 7.54 11.26
N ARG A 110 35.20 6.45 10.82
CA ARG A 110 34.60 5.11 10.86
C ARG A 110 34.24 4.78 12.30
N MET A 111 32.94 4.77 12.58
CA MET A 111 32.37 4.37 13.88
C MET A 111 32.11 2.87 13.87
N ASP A 112 32.29 2.26 15.03
CA ASP A 112 31.82 0.90 15.26
C ASP A 112 30.28 0.84 15.26
N PHE A 113 29.72 -0.35 15.03
CA PHE A 113 28.29 -0.60 15.03
C PHE A 113 27.63 -0.15 16.34
N VAL A 114 28.26 -0.44 17.49
CA VAL A 114 27.72 -0.05 18.81
C VAL A 114 27.62 1.46 18.93
N GLN A 115 28.66 2.19 18.51
CA GLN A 115 28.67 3.65 18.55
C GLN A 115 27.61 4.24 17.61
N ARG A 116 27.42 3.63 16.43
CA ARG A 116 26.38 4.06 15.50
C ARG A 116 24.99 3.84 16.08
N ARG A 117 24.78 2.71 16.76
CA ARG A 117 23.52 2.40 17.42
C ARG A 117 23.21 3.37 18.56
N GLN A 118 24.19 3.70 19.41
CA GLN A 118 23.99 4.68 20.49
C GLN A 118 23.55 6.06 19.96
N LEU A 119 24.07 6.46 18.79
CA LEU A 119 23.67 7.69 18.12
C LEU A 119 22.21 7.63 17.63
N ASP A 120 21.77 6.47 17.14
CA ASP A 120 20.39 6.25 16.70
C ASP A 120 19.43 6.19 17.90
N ASP A 121 19.82 5.52 18.99
CA ASP A 121 19.03 5.44 20.23
C ASP A 121 18.86 6.84 20.86
N ALA A 122 19.91 7.68 20.85
CA ALA A 122 19.81 9.05 21.33
C ALA A 122 18.83 9.92 20.51
N VAL A 123 18.74 9.69 19.20
CA VAL A 123 17.72 10.35 18.36
C VAL A 123 16.33 9.80 18.65
N HIS A 124 16.21 8.49 18.88
CA HIS A 124 14.93 7.88 19.20
C HIS A 124 14.34 8.45 20.49
N GLU A 125 15.13 8.51 21.57
CA GLU A 125 14.69 9.06 22.85
C GLU A 125 14.32 10.55 22.74
N ALA A 126 15.03 11.33 21.93
CA ALA A 126 14.70 12.74 21.70
C ALA A 126 13.42 12.97 20.86
N CYS A 127 12.95 11.93 20.15
CA CYS A 127 11.80 12.01 19.25
C CYS A 127 10.56 11.28 19.78
N ARG A 128 10.68 10.54 20.87
CA ARG A 128 9.57 9.87 21.56
C ARG A 128 8.69 10.89 22.28
#